data_AF-H1AEF6-F1
#
_entry.id   AF-H1AEF6-F1
#
_cell.length_a   1.000
_cell.length_b   1.000
_cell.length_c   1.000
_cell.angle_alpha   90.00
_cell.angle_beta   90.00
_cell.angle_gamma   90.00
#
_symmetry.space_group_name_H-M   'P 1'
#
loop_
_entity.id
_entity.type
_entity.pdbx_description
1 polymer ?
#
loop_
_entity_poly.entity_id
_entity_poly.type
_entity_poly.pdbx_seq_one_letter_code
_entity_poly.pdbx_strand_id
1 'polypeptide(L)' 'DRVFVDHPFFLEKVWGKTQSKIYGPITGEDYQDNQLRFSLFCQ' A
#
# COMPACT_ATOMS: atom_id res chain seq x y z
N ASP A 1 -13.73 7.23 -5.62
CA ASP A 1 -12.64 7.95 -4.94
C ASP A 1 -11.38 7.12 -4.84
N ARG A 2 -10.23 7.75 -5.06
CA ARG A 2 -8.90 7.18 -4.83
C ARG A 2 -8.14 8.19 -4.00
N VAL A 3 -7.73 7.80 -2.80
CA VAL A 3 -6.92 8.64 -1.93
C VAL A 3 -5.46 8.33 -2.24
N PHE A 4 -4.70 9.35 -2.58
CA PHE A 4 -3.27 9.25 -2.84
C PHE A 4 -2.53 9.79 -1.61
N VAL A 5 -1.58 9.01 -1.10
CA VAL A 5 -0.75 9.37 0.04
C VAL A 5 0.67 9.54 -0.48
N ASP A 6 1.18 10.77 -0.45
CA ASP A 6 2.56 11.06 -0.85
C ASP A 6 3.53 10.65 0.27
N HIS A 7 3.79 9.35 0.36
CA HIS A 7 4.78 8.78 1.25
C HIS A 7 5.52 7.64 0.53
N PRO A 8 6.85 7.45 0.72
CA PRO A 8 7.62 6.42 0.02
C PRO A 8 7.00 5.03 0.08
N PHE A 9 6.43 4.67 1.24
CA PHE A 9 5.72 3.40 1.42
C PHE A 9 4.51 3.21 0.51
N PHE A 10 3.86 4.26 0.03
CA PHE A 10 2.70 4.16 -0.86
C PHE A 10 3.07 4.48 -2.32
N LEU A 11 4.06 5.36 -2.53
CA LEU A 11 4.47 5.85 -3.84
C LEU A 11 5.38 4.88 -4.63
N GLU A 12 6.15 4.02 -3.96
CA GLU A 12 6.98 3.03 -4.68
C GLU A 12 6.15 1.98 -5.45
N LYS A 13 4.85 1.85 -5.13
CA LYS A 13 3.93 0.98 -5.86
C LYS A 13 3.38 1.71 -7.09
N VAL A 14 4.20 1.80 -8.13
CA VAL A 14 3.86 2.45 -9.40
C VAL A 14 2.61 1.81 -10.02
N TRP A 15 1.66 2.65 -10.41
CA TRP A 15 0.45 2.25 -11.13
C TRP A 15 0.80 1.40 -12.35
N GLY A 16 0.34 0.14 -12.38
CA GLY A 16 0.59 -0.80 -13.48
C GLY A 16 1.69 -1.84 -13.22
N LYS A 17 2.64 -1.62 -12.29
CA LYS A 17 3.65 -2.64 -11.92
C LYS A 17 3.22 -3.51 -10.74
N THR A 18 2.54 -2.93 -9.75
CA THR A 18 2.07 -3.68 -8.58
C THR A 18 0.66 -4.26 -8.76
N GLN A 19 0.00 -4.04 -9.91
CA GLN A 19 -1.40 -4.45 -10.17
C GLN A 19 -2.32 -4.12 -8.97
N SER A 20 -3.42 -4.85 -8.77
CA SER A 20 -4.38 -4.67 -7.67
C SER A 20 -3.84 -5.10 -6.29
N LYS A 21 -2.54 -5.41 -6.18
CA LYS A 21 -1.91 -6.03 -5.01
C LYS A 21 -1.35 -4.97 -4.05
N ILE A 22 -2.26 -4.15 -3.52
CA ILE A 22 -1.94 -3.02 -2.65
C ILE A 22 -1.50 -3.51 -1.25
N TYR A 23 -2.15 -4.55 -0.75
CA TYR A 23 -1.98 -5.06 0.61
C TYR A 23 -1.03 -6.25 0.71
N GLY A 24 -0.74 -6.94 -0.39
CA GLY A 24 0.02 -8.18 -0.31
C GLY A 24 0.49 -8.69 -1.66
N PRO A 25 1.58 -9.48 -1.75
CA PRO A 25 2.05 -10.07 -2.99
C PRO A 25 1.04 -11.09 -3.57
N ILE A 26 0.23 -11.72 -2.72
CA ILE A 26 -0.87 -12.62 -3.06
C ILE A 26 -2.07 -12.35 -2.17
N THR A 27 -3.25 -12.81 -2.57
CA THR A 27 -4.45 -12.72 -1.74
C THR A 27 -4.28 -13.62 -0.50
N GLY A 28 -4.42 -13.02 0.69
CA GLY A 28 -4.28 -13.73 1.97
C GLY A 28 -2.90 -13.62 2.63
N GLU A 29 -1.93 -12.96 1.99
CA GLU A 29 -0.63 -12.67 2.58
C GLU A 29 -0.38 -11.16 2.53
N ASP A 30 -0.29 -10.53 3.70
CA ASP A 30 -0.12 -9.09 3.81
C ASP A 30 1.36 -8.67 3.91
N TYR A 31 1.71 -7.48 3.42
CA TYR A 31 3.02 -6.89 3.66
C TYR A 31 3.20 -6.58 5.16
N GLN A 32 4.37 -6.88 5.73
CA GLN A 32 4.67 -6.60 7.15
C GLN A 32 4.54 -5.11 7.50
N ASP A 33 4.88 -4.25 6.54
CA ASP A 33 4.77 -2.79 6.63
C ASP A 33 3.33 -2.26 6.55
N ASN A 34 2.33 -3.09 6.25
CA ASN A 34 0.93 -2.65 6.20
C ASN A 34 0.45 -2.05 7.52
N GLN A 35 0.87 -2.63 8.66
CA GLN A 35 0.41 -2.15 9.97
C GLN A 35 0.91 -0.71 10.25
N LEU A 36 2.14 -0.41 9.86
CA LEU A 36 2.72 0.92 9.97
C LEU A 36 2.12 1.88 8.94
N ARG A 37 1.86 1.39 7.72
CA ARG A 37 1.19 2.14 6.64
C ARG A 37 -0.22 2.55 7.01
N PHE A 38 -1.01 1.66 7.62
CA PHE A 38 -2.35 1.99 8.12
C PHE A 38 -2.29 2.99 9.28
N SER A 39 -1.32 2.83 10.19
CA SER A 39 -1.13 3.78 11.30
C SER A 39 -0.80 5.19 10.79
N LEU A 40 0.04 5.31 9.76
CA LEU A 40 0.37 6.56 9.08
C LEU A 40 -0.81 7.16 8.32
N PHE A 41 -1.69 6.33 7.75
CA PHE A 41 -2.87 6.78 7.02
C PHE A 41 -4.01 7.25 7.92
N CYS A 42 -4.08 6.76 9.16
CA CYS A 42 -5.15 7.08 10.11
C CYS A 42 -4.90 8.36 10.96
N GLN A 43 -3.84 9.13 10.66
CA GLN A 43 -3.62 10.48 11.20
C GLN A 43 -4.22 11.55 10.29
#